data_AF-A0A835YWG0-F1
#
_entry.id   AF-A0A835YWG0-F1
#
_cell.length_a   1.000
_cell.length_b   1.000
_cell.length_c   1.000
_cell.angle_alpha   90.00
_cell.angle_beta   90.00
_cell.angle_gamma   90.00
#
_symmetry.space_group_name_H-M   'P 1'
#
loop_
_entity.id
_entity.type
_entity.pdbx_description
1 polymer ?
#
loop_
_entity_poly.entity_id
_entity_poly.type
_entity_poly.pdbx_seq_one_letter_code
_entity_poly.pdbx_strand_id
1 'polypeptide(L)'
;MDLANVTAAIRVDTATNKGSVIDVIKIVQSCNASDASTYCKRLLDDVGTHIGTRCTQLRINGKGKLTFCADAKTLVEIVWSLPGKAAREFRRTSAKTVCRVLGGDLSIVREVEARHHALQSTGGGRAAQDFLLGDESSGSEAPAEERTLARTIGEVMRRNNKQAELDLSRMRDNASIATKKACAEFAVDSYEMLRSMGAADDRDRITFSDAVRRIVAEGGGAAGAIVEAGAVPADDPTVPTSDCDAYYRGEEISMHSVSSKYSLRIGNGREGAVGRAVKALYLKRYGEAAAAKMVKRNVPFHGQIYGENTYWARDEDLMKQAIVAVNG
;
A
#
# COMPACT_ATOMS: atom_id res chain seq x y z
N MET A 1 4.54 23.91 7.07
CA MET A 1 3.36 24.74 6.72
C MET A 1 2.19 24.10 7.42
N ASP A 2 1.90 24.56 8.62
CA ASP A 2 0.72 24.10 9.35
C ASP A 2 -0.49 24.39 8.47
N LEU A 3 -1.28 23.37 8.17
CA LEU A 3 -2.64 23.54 7.69
C LEU A 3 -3.25 24.57 8.63
N ALA A 4 -3.51 25.78 8.10
CA ALA A 4 -4.06 26.88 8.87
C ALA A 4 -5.17 26.31 9.73
N ASN A 5 -5.04 26.50 11.04
CA ASN A 5 -5.90 25.90 12.06
C ASN A 5 -7.34 26.40 11.80
N VAL A 6 -8.07 25.75 10.90
CA VAL A 6 -9.45 26.07 10.57
C VAL A 6 -10.28 25.52 11.73
N THR A 7 -10.25 26.25 12.85
CA THR A 7 -11.08 26.01 14.03
C THR A 7 -12.52 26.49 13.82
N ALA A 8 -12.80 27.11 12.68
CA ALA A 8 -14.15 27.54 12.32
C ALA A 8 -14.96 26.34 11.84
N ALA A 9 -15.86 25.86 12.70
CA ALA A 9 -16.84 24.83 12.34
C ALA A 9 -17.90 25.41 11.38
N ILE A 10 -18.21 24.67 10.31
CA ILE A 10 -19.36 24.95 9.44
C ILE A 10 -20.61 24.53 10.21
N ARG A 11 -21.58 25.44 10.34
CA ARG A 11 -22.87 25.10 10.94
C ARG A 11 -23.67 24.26 9.93
N VAL A 12 -24.19 23.12 10.40
CA VAL A 12 -25.00 22.18 9.61
C VAL A 12 -26.40 22.09 10.23
N ASP A 13 -27.41 22.11 9.38
CA ASP A 13 -28.80 21.85 9.76
C ASP A 13 -29.04 20.34 9.83
N THR A 14 -29.42 19.82 10.99
CA THR A 14 -29.54 18.38 11.22
C THR A 14 -30.72 17.75 10.50
N ALA A 15 -31.77 18.52 10.21
CA ALA A 15 -32.97 18.01 9.54
C ALA A 15 -32.77 17.85 8.04
N THR A 16 -32.08 18.80 7.41
CA THR A 16 -31.88 18.82 5.95
C THR A 16 -30.49 18.35 5.51
N ASN A 17 -29.57 18.16 6.47
CA ASN A 17 -28.17 17.86 6.24
C ASN A 17 -27.47 18.89 5.31
N LYS A 18 -27.85 20.16 5.43
CA LYS A 18 -27.28 21.28 4.64
C LYS A 18 -26.37 22.15 5.49
N GLY A 19 -25.25 22.55 4.92
CA GLY A 19 -24.24 23.40 5.55
C GLY A 19 -24.41 24.87 5.19
N SER A 20 -24.03 25.75 6.10
CA SER A 20 -24.06 27.20 5.94
C SER A 20 -23.07 27.68 4.86
N VAL A 21 -23.61 28.27 3.78
CA VAL A 21 -22.79 28.85 2.70
C VAL A 21 -21.92 30.00 3.22
N ILE A 22 -22.46 30.83 4.11
CA ILE A 22 -21.73 31.97 4.69
C ILE A 22 -20.51 31.50 5.49
N ASP A 23 -20.64 30.41 6.26
CA ASP A 23 -19.50 29.92 7.06
C ASP A 23 -18.39 29.39 6.16
N VAL A 24 -18.73 28.69 5.06
CA VAL A 24 -17.76 28.25 4.05
C VAL A 24 -17.03 29.43 3.42
N ILE A 25 -17.75 30.48 3.01
CA ILE A 25 -17.14 31.67 2.41
C ILE A 25 -16.20 32.35 3.41
N LYS A 26 -16.60 32.48 4.68
CA LYS A 26 -15.73 33.05 5.74
C LYS A 26 -14.43 32.27 5.89
N ILE A 27 -14.50 30.94 5.90
CA ILE A 27 -13.34 30.05 6.03
C ILE A 27 -12.40 30.22 4.84
N VAL A 28 -12.94 30.15 3.62
CA VAL A 28 -12.12 30.16 2.40
C VAL A 28 -11.52 31.53 2.12
N GLN A 29 -12.27 32.60 2.40
CA GLN A 29 -11.83 33.98 2.14
C GLN A 29 -11.13 34.63 3.34
N SER A 30 -11.12 33.97 4.50
CA SER A 30 -10.64 34.53 5.77
C SER A 30 -11.25 35.91 6.08
N CYS A 31 -12.57 36.06 5.88
CA CYS A 31 -13.27 37.33 6.02
C CYS A 31 -14.35 37.31 7.11
N ASN A 32 -14.88 38.48 7.45
CA ASN A 32 -15.97 38.60 8.42
C ASN A 32 -17.33 38.22 7.79
N ALA A 33 -18.38 38.13 8.62
CA ALA A 33 -19.71 37.69 8.17
C ALA A 33 -20.39 38.69 7.21
N SER A 34 -20.09 39.98 7.30
CA SER A 34 -20.65 41.00 6.41
C SER A 34 -20.10 40.86 4.99
N ASP A 35 -18.79 40.70 4.88
CA ASP A 35 -18.11 40.49 3.60
C ASP A 35 -18.55 39.16 2.99
N ALA A 36 -18.60 38.09 3.79
CA ALA A 36 -19.07 36.79 3.33
C ALA A 36 -20.52 36.83 2.82
N SER A 37 -21.40 37.60 3.47
CA SER A 37 -22.78 37.83 3.00
C SER A 37 -22.80 38.55 1.65
N THR A 38 -21.92 39.54 1.46
CA THR A 38 -21.78 40.26 0.18
C THR A 38 -21.30 39.33 -0.94
N TYR A 39 -20.30 38.49 -0.67
CA TYR A 39 -19.85 37.47 -1.63
C TYR A 39 -20.95 36.44 -1.93
N CYS A 40 -21.68 35.99 -0.91
CA CYS A 40 -22.79 35.05 -1.07
C CYS A 40 -23.85 35.62 -2.01
N LYS A 41 -24.31 36.87 -1.79
CA LYS A 41 -25.29 37.50 -2.68
C LYS A 41 -24.81 37.56 -4.13
N ARG A 42 -23.59 38.06 -4.36
CA ARG A 42 -23.01 38.14 -5.70
C ARG A 42 -22.93 36.78 -6.39
N LEU A 43 -22.58 35.73 -5.64
CA LEU A 43 -22.49 34.38 -6.18
C LEU A 43 -23.87 33.80 -6.53
N LEU A 44 -24.90 34.08 -5.73
CA LEU A 44 -26.25 33.58 -6.00
C LEU A 44 -26.97 34.39 -7.10
N ASP A 45 -26.61 35.66 -7.26
CA ASP A 45 -27.13 36.55 -8.31
C ASP A 45 -26.42 36.36 -9.66
N ASP A 46 -25.28 35.68 -9.69
CA ASP A 46 -24.54 35.39 -10.92
C ASP A 46 -25.30 34.39 -11.79
N VAL A 47 -25.95 34.90 -12.83
CA VAL A 47 -26.76 34.16 -13.81
C VAL A 47 -25.97 33.02 -14.47
N GLY A 48 -24.64 33.12 -14.53
CA GLY A 48 -23.78 32.08 -15.09
C GLY A 48 -23.64 30.84 -14.19
N THR A 49 -23.96 30.95 -12.89
CA THR A 49 -23.77 29.86 -11.94
C THR A 49 -25.13 29.34 -11.46
N HIS A 50 -25.48 28.10 -11.83
CA HIS A 50 -26.68 27.40 -11.31
C HIS A 50 -26.57 27.03 -9.80
N ILE A 51 -25.80 27.81 -9.03
CA ILE A 51 -25.59 27.63 -7.59
C ILE A 51 -26.78 28.19 -6.82
N GLY A 52 -27.37 29.30 -7.29
CA GLY A 52 -28.52 29.94 -6.66
C GLY A 52 -29.71 29.01 -6.45
N THR A 53 -30.02 28.19 -7.45
CA THR A 53 -31.18 27.26 -7.45
C THR A 53 -31.00 26.07 -6.52
N ARG A 54 -29.76 25.70 -6.17
CA ARG A 54 -29.44 24.59 -5.26
C ARG A 54 -29.29 25.02 -3.80
N CYS A 55 -29.17 26.33 -3.56
CA CYS A 55 -29.14 26.90 -2.22
C CYS A 55 -30.56 27.11 -1.70
N THR A 56 -30.82 26.71 -0.46
CA THR A 56 -32.10 26.97 0.23
C THR A 56 -31.87 27.84 1.45
N GLN A 57 -32.72 28.85 1.67
CA GLN A 57 -32.67 29.64 2.89
C GLN A 57 -33.35 28.87 4.04
N LEU A 58 -32.59 28.60 5.10
CA LEU A 58 -33.05 27.85 6.26
C LEU A 58 -32.65 28.56 7.54
N ARG A 59 -33.42 28.36 8.62
CA ARG A 59 -32.95 28.64 9.98
C ARG A 59 -32.28 27.39 10.50
N ILE A 60 -30.95 27.38 10.55
CA ILE A 60 -30.15 26.22 10.93
C ILE A 60 -30.57 25.73 12.32
N ASN A 61 -31.09 24.50 12.39
CA ASN A 61 -31.61 23.88 13.60
C ASN A 61 -32.71 24.71 14.27
N GLY A 62 -33.55 25.38 13.47
CA GLY A 62 -34.65 26.24 13.93
C GLY A 62 -34.23 27.54 14.60
N LYS A 63 -32.93 27.87 14.61
CA LYS A 63 -32.36 29.01 15.36
C LYS A 63 -31.78 30.07 14.42
N GLY A 64 -31.78 31.32 14.90
CA GLY A 64 -31.10 32.44 14.25
C GLY A 64 -31.80 33.00 13.01
N LYS A 65 -31.01 33.67 12.16
CA LYS A 65 -31.47 34.29 10.91
C LYS A 65 -31.54 33.27 9.78
N LEU A 66 -32.44 33.50 8.82
CA LEU A 66 -32.46 32.78 7.55
C LEU A 66 -31.09 32.89 6.88
N THR A 67 -30.47 31.75 6.64
CA THR A 67 -29.12 31.62 6.09
C THR A 67 -29.17 30.71 4.88
N PHE A 68 -28.48 31.07 3.79
CA PHE A 68 -28.33 30.19 2.65
C PHE A 68 -27.55 28.95 3.04
N CYS A 69 -28.15 27.79 2.83
CA CYS A 69 -27.58 26.49 3.12
C CYS A 69 -27.60 25.63 1.86
N ALA A 70 -26.58 24.78 1.70
CA ALA A 70 -26.44 23.89 0.55
C ALA A 70 -25.87 22.53 0.99
N ASP A 71 -26.02 21.51 0.14
CA ASP A 71 -25.37 20.22 0.34
C ASP A 71 -23.84 20.32 0.19
N ALA A 72 -23.11 19.31 0.68
CA ALA A 72 -21.64 19.32 0.66
C ALA A 72 -21.06 19.49 -0.75
N LYS A 73 -21.67 18.86 -1.76
CA LYS A 73 -21.24 18.97 -3.17
C LYS A 73 -21.33 20.40 -3.68
N THR A 74 -22.46 21.06 -3.46
CA THR A 74 -22.71 22.44 -3.84
C THR A 74 -21.78 23.39 -3.08
N LEU A 75 -21.49 23.12 -1.81
CA LEU A 75 -20.50 23.91 -1.05
C LEU A 75 -19.09 23.80 -1.65
N VAL A 76 -18.65 22.63 -2.11
CA VAL A 76 -17.36 22.47 -2.81
C VAL A 76 -17.34 23.29 -4.11
N GLU A 77 -18.42 23.25 -4.90
CA GLU A 77 -18.54 24.07 -6.11
C GLU A 77 -18.48 25.59 -5.81
N ILE A 78 -19.10 26.02 -4.71
CA ILE A 78 -19.02 27.39 -4.21
C ILE A 78 -17.55 27.77 -3.94
N VAL A 79 -16.79 26.92 -3.24
CA VAL A 79 -15.36 27.19 -2.97
C VAL A 79 -14.57 27.38 -4.28
N TRP A 80 -14.93 26.66 -5.34
CA TRP A 80 -14.24 26.74 -6.63
C TRP A 80 -14.61 28.00 -7.40
N SER A 81 -15.80 28.55 -7.13
CA SER A 81 -16.33 29.76 -7.76
C SER A 81 -15.89 31.05 -7.05
N LEU A 82 -15.37 30.97 -5.83
CA LEU A 82 -14.99 32.17 -5.05
C LEU A 82 -13.77 32.90 -5.66
N PRO A 83 -13.85 34.23 -5.86
CA PRO A 83 -12.73 35.03 -6.37
C PRO A 83 -11.72 35.36 -5.27
N GLY A 84 -10.56 35.94 -5.62
CA GLY A 84 -9.62 36.51 -4.63
C GLY A 84 -8.41 35.65 -4.26
N LYS A 85 -7.44 36.27 -3.59
CA LYS A 85 -6.13 35.66 -3.26
C LYS A 85 -6.25 34.52 -2.25
N ALA A 86 -7.08 34.68 -1.22
CA ALA A 86 -7.31 33.67 -0.19
C ALA A 86 -7.93 32.40 -0.78
N ALA A 87 -9.04 32.54 -1.54
CA ALA A 87 -9.64 31.42 -2.24
C ALA A 87 -8.69 30.75 -3.25
N ARG A 88 -7.83 31.52 -3.94
CA ARG A 88 -6.80 30.98 -4.84
C ARG A 88 -5.79 30.11 -4.09
N GLU A 89 -5.32 30.54 -2.93
CA GLU A 89 -4.36 29.77 -2.13
C GLU A 89 -5.00 28.52 -1.51
N PHE A 90 -6.27 28.63 -1.09
CA PHE A 90 -7.06 27.48 -0.66
C PHE A 90 -7.14 26.42 -1.77
N ARG A 91 -7.57 26.82 -2.98
CA ARG A 91 -7.62 25.93 -4.15
C ARG A 91 -6.27 25.34 -4.52
N ARG A 92 -5.20 26.13 -4.44
CA ARG A 92 -3.83 25.65 -4.68
C ARG A 92 -3.44 24.54 -3.71
N THR A 93 -3.82 24.69 -2.45
CA THR A 93 -3.57 23.68 -1.41
C THR A 93 -4.41 22.42 -1.67
N SER A 94 -5.69 22.58 -2.00
CA SER A 94 -6.56 21.46 -2.37
C SER A 94 -6.06 20.69 -3.60
N ALA A 95 -5.56 21.40 -4.62
CA ALA A 95 -5.01 20.79 -5.83
C ALA A 95 -3.82 19.87 -5.53
N LYS A 96 -2.97 20.22 -4.55
CA LYS A 96 -1.87 19.33 -4.11
C LYS A 96 -2.41 18.01 -3.57
N THR A 97 -3.46 18.05 -2.76
CA THR A 97 -4.11 16.84 -2.25
C THR A 97 -4.72 16.01 -3.37
N VAL A 98 -5.42 16.65 -4.32
CA VAL A 98 -5.97 15.96 -5.50
C VAL A 98 -4.88 15.30 -6.33
N CYS A 99 -3.76 15.99 -6.59
CA CYS A 99 -2.63 15.41 -7.31
C CYS A 99 -2.00 14.23 -6.56
N ARG A 100 -1.93 14.26 -5.23
CA ARG A 100 -1.47 13.11 -4.43
C ARG A 100 -2.40 11.90 -4.61
N VAL A 101 -3.71 12.11 -4.55
CA VAL A 101 -4.71 11.06 -4.82
C VAL A 101 -4.51 10.47 -6.22
N LEU A 102 -4.49 11.33 -7.25
CA LEU A 102 -4.37 10.90 -8.64
C LEU A 102 -3.01 10.26 -8.96
N GLY A 103 -1.95 10.66 -8.25
CA GLY A 103 -0.60 10.10 -8.37
C GLY A 103 -0.40 8.77 -7.65
N GLY A 104 -1.43 8.22 -6.98
CA GLY A 104 -1.32 6.94 -6.27
C GLY A 104 -0.47 6.99 -5.00
N ASP A 105 -0.37 8.16 -4.36
CA ASP A 105 0.38 8.31 -3.11
C ASP A 105 -0.32 7.56 -1.96
N LEU A 106 0.16 6.35 -1.63
CA LEU A 106 -0.42 5.50 -0.59
C LEU A 106 -0.39 6.12 0.82
N SER A 107 0.42 7.15 1.06
CA SER A 107 0.39 7.85 2.35
C SER A 107 -0.96 8.55 2.60
N ILE A 108 -1.70 8.89 1.54
CA ILE A 108 -3.03 9.48 1.67
C ILE A 108 -4.05 8.50 2.24
N VAL A 109 -3.89 7.20 1.96
CA VAL A 109 -4.76 6.15 2.51
C VAL A 109 -4.63 6.12 4.03
N ARG A 110 -3.38 6.12 4.52
CA ARG A 110 -3.10 6.16 5.97
C ARG A 110 -3.63 7.44 6.62
N GLU A 111 -3.48 8.59 5.96
CA GLU A 111 -4.05 9.86 6.45
C GLU A 111 -5.59 9.81 6.52
N VAL A 112 -6.23 9.22 5.51
CA VAL A 112 -7.69 9.06 5.44
C VAL A 112 -8.17 8.09 6.52
N GLU A 113 -7.50 6.96 6.72
CA GLU A 113 -7.80 6.00 7.79
C GLU A 113 -7.67 6.64 9.18
N ALA A 114 -6.57 7.35 9.43
CA ALA A 114 -6.36 8.06 10.69
C ALA A 114 -7.45 9.12 10.94
N ARG A 115 -7.82 9.89 9.91
CA ARG A 115 -8.92 10.87 10.00
C ARG A 115 -10.28 10.18 10.20
N HIS A 116 -10.52 9.06 9.54
CA HIS A 116 -11.75 8.29 9.71
C HIS A 116 -11.88 7.81 11.16
N HIS A 117 -10.84 7.21 11.72
CA HIS A 117 -10.84 6.81 13.14
C HIS A 117 -11.06 7.99 14.08
N ALA A 118 -10.39 9.13 13.83
CA ALA A 118 -10.57 10.35 14.62
C ALA A 118 -12.02 10.87 14.57
N LEU A 119 -12.62 10.93 13.39
CA LEU A 119 -14.01 11.36 13.21
C LEU A 119 -15.00 10.39 13.86
N GLN A 120 -14.80 9.08 13.69
CA GLN A 120 -15.65 8.05 14.27
C GLN A 120 -15.61 8.02 15.80
N SER A 121 -14.50 8.43 16.41
CA SER A 121 -14.36 8.46 17.87
C SER A 121 -15.28 9.47 18.57
N THR A 122 -15.79 10.48 17.87
CA THR A 122 -16.61 11.56 18.45
C THR A 122 -17.98 11.67 17.79
N GLY A 123 -18.99 12.09 18.55
CA GLY A 123 -20.34 12.30 17.99
C GLY A 123 -20.37 13.39 16.91
N GLY A 124 -19.65 14.49 17.12
CA GLY A 124 -19.54 15.57 16.13
C GLY A 124 -18.79 15.16 14.87
N GLY A 125 -17.75 14.31 14.99
CA GLY A 125 -17.00 13.80 13.85
C GLY A 125 -17.85 12.89 12.96
N ARG A 126 -18.67 12.01 13.54
CA ARG A 126 -19.65 11.19 12.80
C ARG A 126 -20.63 12.06 12.02
N ALA A 127 -21.23 13.05 12.67
CA ALA A 127 -22.15 13.97 12.00
C ALA A 127 -21.49 14.75 10.84
N ALA A 128 -20.23 15.16 11.00
CA ALA A 128 -19.47 15.81 9.92
C ALA A 128 -19.19 14.86 8.76
N GLN A 129 -18.92 13.58 9.05
CA GLN A 129 -18.71 12.57 8.03
C GLN A 129 -20.01 12.28 7.25
N ASP A 130 -21.14 12.13 7.94
CA ASP A 130 -22.45 11.92 7.34
C ASP A 130 -22.86 13.10 6.45
N PHE A 131 -22.53 14.32 6.87
CA PHE A 131 -22.72 15.53 6.08
C PHE A 131 -21.89 15.54 4.79
N LEU A 132 -20.59 15.20 4.88
CA LEU A 132 -19.66 15.28 3.76
C LEU A 132 -19.84 14.17 2.73
N LEU A 133 -20.14 12.95 3.17
CA LEU A 133 -20.33 11.82 2.26
C LEU A 133 -21.70 11.88 1.58
N GLY A 134 -22.66 12.58 2.19
CA GLY A 134 -24.05 12.55 1.73
C GLY A 134 -24.63 11.15 1.94
N ASP A 135 -25.88 11.11 2.36
CA ASP A 135 -26.60 9.85 2.34
C ASP A 135 -27.09 9.65 0.89
N GLU A 136 -26.26 9.06 0.03
CA GLU A 136 -26.68 8.63 -1.33
C GLU A 136 -27.92 7.69 -1.26
N SER A 137 -28.28 7.23 -0.06
CA SER A 137 -29.47 6.43 0.25
C SER A 137 -30.75 7.24 0.50
N SER A 138 -30.70 8.54 0.84
CA SER A 138 -31.91 9.32 1.13
C SER A 138 -32.35 10.21 -0.05
N GLY A 139 -33.12 9.59 -0.94
CA GLY A 139 -34.38 10.18 -1.37
C GLY A 139 -34.32 11.47 -2.20
N SER A 140 -33.72 11.40 -3.38
CA SER A 140 -34.32 12.05 -4.55
C SER A 140 -34.86 10.94 -5.45
N GLU A 141 -36.16 10.95 -5.69
CA GLU A 141 -36.77 10.20 -6.79
C GLU A 141 -36.28 10.78 -8.11
N ALA A 142 -35.03 10.46 -8.47
CA ALA A 142 -34.58 10.56 -9.84
C ALA A 142 -35.58 9.80 -10.73
N PRO A 143 -35.99 10.36 -11.88
CA PRO A 143 -36.96 9.73 -12.78
C PRO A 143 -36.54 8.28 -13.06
N ALA A 144 -37.52 7.37 -13.09
CA ALA A 144 -37.28 5.93 -13.19
C ALA A 144 -36.26 5.54 -14.29
N GLU A 145 -36.23 6.29 -15.39
CA GLU A 145 -35.32 6.10 -16.52
C GLU A 145 -33.84 6.31 -16.17
N GLU A 146 -33.50 7.32 -15.37
CA GLU A 146 -32.11 7.64 -15.00
C GLU A 146 -31.56 6.62 -13.98
N ARG A 147 -32.44 6.07 -13.13
CA ARG A 147 -32.11 4.94 -12.23
C ARG A 147 -31.80 3.66 -13.00
N THR A 148 -32.54 3.37 -14.07
CA THR A 148 -32.21 2.23 -14.96
C THR A 148 -30.86 2.43 -15.61
N LEU A 149 -30.57 3.62 -16.17
CA LEU A 149 -29.31 3.88 -16.85
C LEU A 149 -28.11 3.80 -15.90
N ALA A 150 -28.19 4.46 -14.73
CA ALA A 150 -27.13 4.40 -13.71
C ALA A 150 -26.90 2.97 -13.20
N ARG A 151 -27.98 2.19 -13.02
CA ARG A 151 -27.88 0.77 -12.65
C ARG A 151 -27.22 -0.06 -13.75
N THR A 152 -27.61 0.14 -15.01
CA THR A 152 -27.01 -0.55 -16.16
C THR A 152 -25.53 -0.20 -16.29
N ILE A 153 -25.15 1.08 -16.18
CA ILE A 153 -23.76 1.52 -16.21
C ILE A 153 -22.96 0.91 -15.04
N GLY A 154 -23.52 0.92 -13.83
CA GLY A 154 -22.90 0.29 -12.67
C GLY A 154 -22.71 -1.22 -12.82
N GLU A 155 -23.69 -1.91 -13.40
CA GLU A 155 -23.58 -3.35 -13.71
C GLU A 155 -22.52 -3.64 -14.79
N VAL A 156 -22.44 -2.82 -15.83
CA VAL A 156 -21.40 -2.92 -16.87
C VAL A 156 -20.02 -2.66 -16.28
N MET A 157 -19.85 -1.63 -15.44
CA MET A 157 -18.58 -1.35 -14.78
C MET A 157 -18.15 -2.49 -13.84
N ARG A 158 -19.07 -3.07 -13.07
CA ARG A 158 -18.76 -4.25 -12.23
C ARG A 158 -18.35 -5.46 -13.05
N ARG A 159 -19.03 -5.72 -14.18
CA ARG A 159 -18.64 -6.80 -15.10
C ARG A 159 -17.26 -6.57 -15.70
N ASN A 160 -16.97 -5.34 -16.14
CA ASN A 160 -15.66 -4.99 -16.70
C ASN A 160 -14.55 -5.10 -15.66
N ASN A 161 -14.77 -4.62 -14.42
CA ASN A 161 -13.80 -4.77 -13.35
C ASN A 161 -13.56 -6.24 -12.98
N LYS A 162 -14.62 -7.04 -12.87
CA LYS A 162 -14.50 -8.48 -12.61
C LYS A 162 -13.77 -9.19 -13.75
N GLN A 163 -14.01 -8.78 -15.00
CA GLN A 163 -13.32 -9.33 -16.16
C GLN A 163 -11.83 -8.96 -16.15
N ALA A 164 -11.49 -7.70 -15.85
CA ALA A 164 -10.11 -7.25 -15.72
C ALA A 164 -9.36 -7.98 -14.59
N GLU A 165 -10.01 -8.24 -13.47
CA GLU A 165 -9.46 -9.03 -12.36
C GLU A 165 -9.21 -10.50 -12.77
N LEU A 166 -10.15 -11.11 -13.47
CA LEU A 166 -9.99 -12.46 -14.03
C LEU A 166 -8.85 -12.52 -15.05
N ASP A 167 -8.72 -11.51 -15.92
CA ASP A 167 -7.66 -11.45 -16.92
C ASP A 167 -6.28 -11.24 -16.27
N LEU A 168 -6.19 -10.41 -15.22
CA LEU A 168 -4.97 -10.27 -14.41
C LEU A 168 -4.60 -11.58 -13.69
N SER A 169 -5.59 -12.30 -13.14
CA SER A 169 -5.36 -13.61 -12.53
C SER A 169 -4.81 -14.61 -13.55
N ARG A 170 -5.44 -14.68 -14.74
CA ARG A 170 -4.97 -15.54 -15.84
C ARG A 170 -3.56 -15.17 -16.30
N MET A 171 -3.24 -13.88 -16.37
CA MET A 171 -1.89 -13.43 -16.73
C MET A 171 -0.86 -13.88 -15.68
N ARG A 172 -1.17 -13.80 -14.38
CA ARG A 172 -0.30 -14.32 -13.31
C ARG A 172 -0.12 -15.83 -13.40
N ASP A 173 -1.20 -16.58 -13.62
CA ASP A 173 -1.14 -18.03 -13.73
C ASP A 173 -0.30 -18.45 -14.95
N ASN A 174 -0.50 -17.80 -16.09
CA ASN A 174 0.28 -18.04 -17.30
C ASN A 174 1.76 -17.68 -17.12
N ALA A 175 2.06 -16.56 -16.47
CA ALA A 175 3.44 -16.18 -16.15
C ALA A 175 4.09 -17.21 -15.22
N SER A 176 3.38 -17.67 -14.19
CA SER A 176 3.85 -18.72 -13.28
C SER A 176 4.14 -20.03 -14.03
N ILE A 177 3.23 -20.46 -14.91
CA ILE A 177 3.42 -21.65 -15.74
C ILE A 177 4.64 -21.50 -16.66
N ALA A 178 4.80 -20.34 -17.30
CA ALA A 178 5.93 -20.07 -18.18
C ALA A 178 7.27 -20.13 -17.42
N THR A 179 7.35 -19.53 -16.22
CA THR A 179 8.55 -19.60 -15.37
C THR A 179 8.85 -21.04 -14.93
N LYS A 180 7.83 -21.81 -14.51
CA LYS A 180 8.01 -23.22 -14.14
C LYS A 180 8.55 -24.05 -15.30
N LYS A 181 8.02 -23.82 -16.51
CA LYS A 181 8.47 -24.49 -17.72
C LYS A 181 9.94 -24.17 -18.02
N ALA A 182 10.32 -22.90 -17.99
CA ALA A 182 11.71 -22.49 -18.23
C ALA A 182 12.69 -23.08 -17.21
N CYS A 183 12.33 -23.11 -15.92
CA CYS A 183 13.16 -23.73 -14.88
C CYS A 183 13.30 -25.25 -15.05
N ALA A 184 12.22 -25.93 -15.45
CA ALA A 184 12.25 -27.37 -15.72
C ALA A 184 13.11 -27.70 -16.94
N GLU A 185 12.97 -26.93 -18.03
CA GLU A 185 13.80 -27.05 -19.24
C GLU A 185 15.28 -26.85 -18.91
N PHE A 186 15.62 -25.81 -18.15
CA PHE A 186 17.00 -25.56 -17.72
C PHE A 186 17.59 -26.73 -16.91
N ALA A 187 16.80 -27.34 -16.01
CA ALA A 187 17.25 -28.49 -15.23
C ALA A 187 17.49 -29.72 -16.10
N VAL A 188 16.63 -29.95 -17.11
CA VAL A 188 16.80 -31.05 -18.09
C VAL A 188 18.04 -30.82 -18.94
N ASP A 189 18.21 -29.62 -19.51
CA ASP A 189 19.36 -29.27 -20.35
C ASP A 189 20.69 -29.40 -19.58
N SER A 190 20.70 -28.99 -18.31
CA SER A 190 21.87 -29.13 -17.43
C SER A 190 22.26 -30.60 -17.22
N TYR A 191 21.27 -31.47 -17.02
CA TYR A 191 21.52 -32.91 -16.88
C TYR A 191 22.04 -33.51 -18.20
N GLU A 192 21.43 -33.18 -19.34
CA GLU A 192 21.87 -33.68 -20.65
C GLU A 192 23.30 -33.24 -20.97
N MET A 193 23.66 -32.00 -20.64
CA MET A 193 25.02 -31.48 -20.76
C MET A 193 25.99 -32.30 -19.91
N LEU A 194 25.72 -32.49 -18.61
CA LEU A 194 26.59 -33.29 -17.73
C LEU A 194 26.72 -34.75 -18.20
N ARG A 195 25.62 -35.33 -18.67
CA ARG A 195 25.59 -36.69 -19.23
C ARG A 195 26.46 -36.81 -20.48
N SER A 196 26.40 -35.85 -21.40
CA SER A 196 27.22 -35.85 -22.62
C SER A 196 28.72 -35.74 -22.34
N MET A 197 29.10 -35.12 -21.22
CA MET A 197 30.49 -35.03 -20.75
C MET A 197 30.96 -36.27 -19.99
N GLY A 198 30.09 -37.27 -19.76
CA GLY A 198 30.39 -38.42 -18.90
C GLY A 198 30.54 -38.05 -17.42
N ALA A 199 30.01 -36.90 -17.02
CA ALA A 199 30.12 -36.34 -15.67
C ALA A 199 28.84 -36.56 -14.82
N ALA A 200 27.80 -37.19 -15.37
CA ALA A 200 26.58 -37.53 -14.66
C ALA A 200 26.41 -39.05 -14.52
N ASP A 201 26.01 -39.49 -13.33
CA ASP A 201 25.66 -40.88 -13.05
C ASP A 201 24.13 -41.08 -12.85
N ASP A 202 23.72 -42.29 -12.48
CA ASP A 202 22.31 -42.62 -12.20
C ASP A 202 21.75 -41.87 -10.98
N ARG A 203 22.60 -41.45 -10.04
CA ARG A 203 22.20 -40.69 -8.87
C ARG A 203 21.90 -39.23 -9.23
N ASP A 204 22.69 -38.64 -10.13
CA ASP A 204 22.40 -37.31 -10.67
C ASP A 204 21.06 -37.30 -11.40
N ARG A 205 20.78 -38.35 -12.21
CA ARG A 205 19.49 -38.50 -12.89
C ARG A 205 18.30 -38.44 -11.93
N ILE A 206 18.39 -39.12 -10.79
CA ILE A 206 17.33 -39.11 -9.76
C ILE A 206 17.21 -37.70 -9.16
N THR A 207 18.35 -37.05 -8.87
CA THR A 207 18.38 -35.70 -8.29
C THR A 207 17.73 -34.66 -9.20
N PHE A 208 18.05 -34.66 -10.50
CA PHE A 208 17.45 -33.77 -11.49
C PHE A 208 15.96 -34.08 -11.71
N SER A 209 15.57 -35.35 -11.74
CA SER A 209 14.17 -35.77 -11.82
C SER A 209 13.35 -35.23 -10.63
N ASP A 210 13.89 -35.32 -9.41
CA ASP A 210 13.23 -34.81 -8.21
C ASP A 210 13.20 -33.27 -8.15
N ALA A 211 14.21 -32.60 -8.71
CA ALA A 211 14.22 -31.15 -8.86
C ALA A 211 13.09 -30.67 -9.81
N VAL A 212 12.94 -31.32 -10.98
CA VAL A 212 11.85 -31.02 -11.93
C VAL A 212 10.49 -31.27 -11.29
N ARG A 213 10.30 -32.39 -10.58
CA ARG A 213 9.05 -32.69 -9.87
C ARG A 213 8.70 -31.60 -8.84
N ARG A 214 9.69 -31.10 -8.10
CA ARG A 214 9.47 -29.98 -7.15
C ARG A 214 9.12 -28.67 -7.85
N ILE A 215 9.81 -28.31 -8.93
CA ILE A 215 9.49 -27.09 -9.70
C ILE A 215 8.03 -27.12 -10.19
N VAL A 216 7.58 -28.29 -10.67
CA VAL A 216 6.21 -28.49 -11.14
C VAL A 216 5.19 -28.50 -9.99
N ALA A 217 5.47 -29.22 -8.90
CA ALA A 217 4.54 -29.42 -7.79
C ALA A 217 4.45 -28.25 -6.81
N GLU A 218 5.59 -27.69 -6.39
CA GLU A 218 5.68 -26.68 -5.34
C GLU A 218 5.68 -25.25 -5.91
N GLY A 219 5.69 -25.13 -7.24
CA GLY A 219 5.61 -23.85 -7.92
C GLY A 219 6.79 -22.93 -7.67
N GLY A 220 8.00 -23.37 -8.02
CA GLY A 220 9.17 -22.49 -8.18
C GLY A 220 9.52 -21.56 -7.01
N GLY A 221 9.01 -21.84 -5.81
CA GLY A 221 9.18 -21.01 -4.61
C GLY A 221 10.52 -21.25 -3.92
N ALA A 222 11.63 -21.11 -4.66
CA ALA A 222 12.95 -20.95 -4.05
C ALA A 222 13.45 -19.49 -4.12
N ALA A 223 12.59 -18.54 -4.53
CA ALA A 223 12.92 -17.11 -4.49
C ALA A 223 11.71 -16.26 -4.06
N GLY A 224 11.73 -15.81 -2.81
CA GLY A 224 11.15 -14.53 -2.39
C GLY A 224 9.63 -14.42 -2.32
N ALA A 225 9.01 -14.98 -1.28
CA ALA A 225 7.72 -14.45 -0.81
C ALA A 225 7.96 -13.09 -0.13
N ILE A 226 7.37 -12.03 -0.70
CA ILE A 226 7.30 -10.69 -0.12
C ILE A 226 6.13 -10.69 0.86
N VAL A 227 6.46 -10.57 2.15
CA VAL A 227 5.50 -10.28 3.21
C VAL A 227 5.66 -8.80 3.52
N GLU A 228 4.61 -8.00 3.28
CA GLU A 228 4.58 -6.58 3.66
C GLU A 228 4.62 -6.47 5.19
N ALA A 229 5.75 -6.00 5.72
CA ALA A 229 5.90 -5.62 7.12
C ALA A 229 6.33 -4.15 7.21
N GLY A 230 5.75 -3.43 8.16
CA GLY A 230 5.81 -1.98 8.30
C GLY A 230 7.21 -1.38 8.20
N ALA A 231 7.27 -0.22 7.54
CA ALA A 231 8.48 0.53 7.24
C ALA A 231 9.31 0.87 8.49
N VAL A 232 10.34 0.06 8.76
CA VAL A 232 11.48 0.43 9.61
C VAL A 232 12.50 1.16 8.72
N PRO A 233 13.20 2.20 9.21
CA PRO A 233 14.17 2.96 8.40
C PRO A 233 15.25 2.06 7.77
N ALA A 234 15.44 2.23 6.47
CA ALA A 234 16.29 1.44 5.58
C ALA A 234 17.71 1.11 6.08
N ASP A 235 18.32 2.04 6.84
CA ASP A 235 19.78 2.10 6.98
C ASP A 235 20.32 1.86 8.39
N ASP A 236 19.49 1.47 9.37
CA ASP A 236 20.01 1.19 10.71
C ASP A 236 20.65 -0.22 10.76
N PRO A 237 21.98 -0.36 10.87
CA PRO A 237 22.66 -1.65 10.90
C PRO A 237 22.37 -2.46 12.17
N THR A 238 21.67 -1.89 13.15
CA THR A 238 21.28 -2.57 14.39
C THR A 238 19.93 -3.28 14.30
N VAL A 239 19.14 -3.01 13.25
CA VAL A 239 17.85 -3.67 13.03
C VAL A 239 18.10 -5.09 12.48
N PRO A 240 17.56 -6.14 13.12
CA PRO A 240 17.67 -7.50 12.62
C PRO A 240 17.15 -7.65 11.19
N THR A 241 17.89 -8.38 10.35
CA THR A 241 17.51 -8.56 8.94
C THR A 241 16.18 -9.28 8.76
N SER A 242 15.78 -10.12 9.72
CA SER A 242 14.45 -10.76 9.75
C SER A 242 13.28 -9.77 9.87
N ASP A 243 13.55 -8.61 10.45
CA ASP A 243 12.54 -7.58 10.75
C ASP A 243 12.54 -6.49 9.66
N CYS A 244 13.40 -6.63 8.66
CA CYS A 244 13.50 -5.71 7.53
C CYS A 244 12.56 -6.11 6.39
N ASP A 245 12.05 -5.11 5.66
CA ASP A 245 11.29 -5.35 4.44
C ASP A 245 12.13 -6.11 3.38
N ALA A 246 11.44 -6.85 2.51
CA ALA A 246 12.05 -7.64 1.45
C ALA A 246 13.03 -6.85 0.57
N TYR A 247 12.73 -5.56 0.34
CA TYR A 247 13.59 -4.66 -0.41
C TYR A 247 14.94 -4.41 0.28
N TYR A 248 14.97 -4.28 1.62
CA TYR A 248 16.18 -3.93 2.38
C TYR A 248 16.99 -5.14 2.85
N ARG A 249 16.35 -6.29 3.09
CA ARG A 249 17.08 -7.51 3.46
C ARG A 249 17.93 -8.05 2.29
N GLY A 250 17.46 -7.82 1.05
CA GLY A 250 18.06 -8.37 -0.17
C GLY A 250 17.71 -9.84 -0.39
N GLU A 251 18.38 -10.46 -1.36
CA GLU A 251 18.15 -11.86 -1.70
C GLU A 251 18.66 -12.81 -0.61
N GLU A 252 18.07 -14.00 -0.52
CA GLU A 252 18.59 -15.07 0.33
C GLU A 252 19.97 -15.50 -0.18
N ILE A 253 20.94 -15.64 0.72
CA ILE A 253 22.29 -16.07 0.40
C ILE A 253 22.58 -17.43 1.01
N SER A 254 23.41 -18.21 0.31
CA SER A 254 23.92 -19.48 0.82
C SER A 254 25.40 -19.36 1.16
N MET A 255 25.88 -20.21 2.06
CA MET A 255 27.30 -20.29 2.38
C MET A 255 28.15 -20.54 1.12
N HIS A 256 27.65 -21.39 0.21
CA HIS A 256 28.32 -21.71 -1.06
C HIS A 256 28.39 -20.51 -2.01
N SER A 257 27.32 -19.70 -2.11
CA SER A 257 27.32 -18.51 -2.96
C SER A 257 28.31 -17.47 -2.45
N VAL A 258 28.37 -17.25 -1.13
CA VAL A 258 29.35 -16.33 -0.51
C VAL A 258 30.78 -16.88 -0.66
N SER A 259 30.99 -18.17 -0.44
CA SER A 259 32.29 -18.81 -0.58
C SER A 259 32.82 -18.69 -2.01
N SER A 260 31.97 -18.95 -3.01
CA SER A 260 32.31 -18.80 -4.43
C SER A 260 32.62 -17.35 -4.78
N LYS A 261 31.80 -16.39 -4.31
CA LYS A 261 31.97 -14.96 -4.59
C LYS A 261 33.29 -14.39 -4.05
N TYR A 262 33.77 -14.90 -2.92
CA TYR A 262 35.02 -14.45 -2.29
C TYR A 262 36.19 -15.41 -2.46
N SER A 263 36.08 -16.44 -3.30
CA SER A 263 37.12 -17.46 -3.50
C SER A 263 37.61 -18.11 -2.20
N LEU A 264 36.69 -18.30 -1.24
CA LEU A 264 36.96 -18.99 0.02
C LEU A 264 36.69 -20.49 -0.16
N ARG A 265 37.42 -21.36 0.55
CA ARG A 265 37.15 -22.80 0.58
C ARG A 265 36.46 -23.17 1.88
N ILE A 266 35.27 -23.75 1.85
CA ILE A 266 34.68 -24.40 3.02
C ILE A 266 35.25 -25.81 3.08
N GLY A 267 36.01 -26.14 4.14
CA GLY A 267 36.52 -27.50 4.30
C GLY A 267 35.37 -28.52 4.39
N ASN A 268 35.55 -29.71 3.81
CA ASN A 268 34.54 -30.78 3.84
C ASN A 268 34.08 -31.05 5.28
N GLY A 269 32.76 -31.01 5.52
CA GLY A 269 32.18 -31.27 6.84
C GLY A 269 32.30 -30.11 7.83
N ARG A 270 32.77 -28.93 7.40
CA ARG A 270 32.85 -27.72 8.25
C ARG A 270 31.65 -26.79 8.12
N GLU A 271 30.66 -27.11 7.29
CA GLU A 271 29.46 -26.31 7.05
C GLU A 271 28.72 -26.05 8.37
N GLY A 272 28.58 -27.09 9.21
CA GLY A 272 27.97 -26.95 10.54
C GLY A 272 28.75 -26.01 11.48
N ALA A 273 30.08 -25.97 11.36
CA ALA A 273 30.91 -25.05 12.15
C ALA A 273 30.78 -23.61 11.66
N VAL A 274 30.75 -23.40 10.34
CA VAL A 274 30.48 -22.09 9.74
C VAL A 274 29.09 -21.59 10.15
N GLY A 275 28.05 -22.42 10.05
CA GLY A 275 26.70 -22.02 10.46
C GLY A 275 26.59 -21.60 11.93
N ARG A 276 27.32 -22.28 12.84
CA ARG A 276 27.41 -21.85 14.25
C ARG A 276 28.16 -20.52 14.42
N ALA A 277 29.26 -20.33 13.67
CA ALA A 277 30.02 -19.09 13.70
C ALA A 277 29.20 -17.90 13.17
N VAL A 278 28.43 -18.06 12.08
CA VAL A 278 27.53 -17.00 11.58
C VAL A 278 26.48 -16.67 12.62
N LYS A 279 25.85 -17.67 13.25
CA LYS A 279 24.87 -17.43 14.33
C LYS A 279 25.48 -16.64 15.49
N ALA A 280 26.72 -16.93 15.88
CA ALA A 280 27.42 -16.20 16.93
C ALA A 280 27.71 -14.74 16.54
N LEU A 281 28.08 -14.50 15.28
CA LEU A 281 28.26 -13.14 14.76
C LEU A 281 26.93 -12.38 14.66
N TYR A 282 25.87 -13.04 14.22
CA TYR A 282 24.52 -12.48 14.16
C TYR A 282 24.00 -12.11 15.55
N LEU A 283 24.21 -13.00 16.54
CA LEU A 283 23.95 -12.74 17.97
C LEU A 283 24.70 -11.50 18.47
N LYS A 284 25.98 -11.35 18.11
CA LYS A 284 26.79 -10.20 18.51
C LYS A 284 26.30 -8.90 17.88
N ARG A 285 25.82 -8.94 16.62
CA ARG A 285 25.35 -7.76 15.89
C ARG A 285 23.95 -7.30 16.34
N TYR A 286 23.02 -8.24 16.47
CA TYR A 286 21.59 -7.95 16.63
C TYR A 286 21.02 -8.30 18.02
N GLY A 287 21.81 -8.95 18.87
CA GLY A 287 21.40 -9.39 20.20
C GLY A 287 20.67 -10.74 20.21
N GLU A 288 20.39 -11.23 21.43
CA GLU A 288 19.88 -12.57 21.68
C GLU A 288 18.46 -12.79 21.18
N ALA A 289 17.59 -11.79 21.37
CA ALA A 289 16.20 -11.84 20.91
C ALA A 289 16.11 -12.01 19.39
N ALA A 290 17.00 -11.36 18.63
CA ALA A 290 17.06 -11.47 17.18
C ALA A 290 17.61 -12.82 16.73
N ALA A 291 18.70 -13.29 17.35
CA ALA A 291 19.30 -14.58 17.03
C ALA A 291 18.37 -15.78 17.32
N ALA A 292 17.48 -15.65 18.29
CA ALA A 292 16.46 -16.65 18.60
C ALA A 292 15.33 -16.71 17.54
N LYS A 293 15.05 -15.60 16.86
CA LYS A 293 13.98 -15.45 15.85
C LYS A 293 14.44 -15.69 14.41
N MET A 294 15.70 -16.10 14.19
CA MET A 294 16.19 -16.37 12.83
C MET A 294 15.28 -17.35 12.10
N VAL A 295 14.86 -16.97 10.89
CA VAL A 295 14.02 -17.79 10.03
C VAL A 295 14.79 -19.06 9.68
N LYS A 296 14.16 -20.22 9.84
CA LYS A 296 14.74 -21.50 9.47
C LYS A 296 14.12 -21.99 8.17
N ARG A 297 14.95 -22.50 7.28
CA ARG A 297 14.54 -23.22 6.07
C ARG A 297 14.79 -24.71 6.24
N ASN A 298 13.90 -25.51 5.68
CA ASN A 298 14.02 -26.96 5.68
C ASN A 298 14.92 -27.39 4.53
N VAL A 299 16.08 -27.98 4.85
CA VAL A 299 17.04 -28.47 3.85
C VAL A 299 17.18 -29.98 4.01
N PRO A 300 16.97 -30.77 2.94
CA PRO A 300 17.25 -32.19 2.98
C PRO A 300 18.77 -32.40 2.97
N PHE A 301 19.29 -33.10 3.98
CA PHE A 301 20.68 -33.52 4.06
C PHE A 301 20.70 -35.02 4.42
N HIS A 302 21.35 -35.84 3.59
CA HIS A 302 21.36 -37.31 3.73
C HIS A 302 19.97 -37.95 3.93
N GLY A 303 18.96 -37.46 3.23
CA GLY A 303 17.59 -38.00 3.30
C GLY A 303 16.80 -37.60 4.54
N GLN A 304 17.37 -36.79 5.44
CA GLN A 304 16.66 -36.19 6.58
C GLN A 304 16.48 -34.68 6.37
N ILE A 305 15.37 -34.12 6.85
CA ILE A 305 15.11 -32.68 6.79
C ILE A 305 15.76 -32.03 8.02
N TYR A 306 16.65 -31.07 7.78
CA TYR A 306 17.26 -30.24 8.82
C TYR A 306 16.79 -28.79 8.70
N GLY A 307 16.56 -28.15 9.84
CA GLY A 307 16.29 -26.71 9.89
C GLY A 307 17.59 -25.92 9.87
N GLU A 308 17.95 -25.37 8.72
CA GLU A 308 19.09 -24.46 8.56
C GLU A 308 18.64 -23.01 8.78
N ASN A 309 19.45 -22.17 9.42
CA ASN A 309 19.16 -20.75 9.50
C ASN A 309 19.25 -20.11 8.10
N THR A 310 18.31 -19.22 7.81
CA THR A 310 18.26 -18.44 6.57
C THR A 310 19.07 -17.16 6.76
N TYR A 311 19.84 -16.79 5.75
CA TYR A 311 20.66 -15.58 5.74
C TYR A 311 20.33 -14.77 4.49
N TRP A 312 20.49 -13.45 4.55
CA TRP A 312 20.20 -12.56 3.42
C TRP A 312 21.42 -11.72 3.05
N ALA A 313 21.41 -11.14 1.85
CA ALA A 313 22.51 -10.36 1.29
C ALA A 313 23.01 -9.25 2.23
N ARG A 314 22.13 -8.65 3.03
CA ARG A 314 22.49 -7.66 4.06
C ARG A 314 23.52 -8.18 5.09
N ASP A 315 23.50 -9.48 5.38
CA ASP A 315 24.39 -10.16 6.34
C ASP A 315 25.53 -10.94 5.66
N GLU A 316 25.79 -10.68 4.38
CA GLU A 316 26.83 -11.37 3.61
C GLU A 316 28.21 -11.26 4.27
N ASP A 317 28.49 -10.13 4.90
CA ASP A 317 29.77 -9.88 5.59
C ASP A 317 29.94 -10.79 6.82
N LEU A 318 28.86 -11.13 7.53
CA LEU A 318 28.90 -12.09 8.65
C LEU A 318 29.23 -13.50 8.16
N MET A 319 28.62 -13.91 7.05
CA MET A 319 28.90 -15.20 6.41
C MET A 319 30.37 -15.29 5.99
N LYS A 320 30.88 -14.24 5.35
CA LYS A 320 32.29 -14.15 4.97
C LYS A 320 33.23 -14.26 6.18
N GLN A 321 32.97 -13.49 7.25
CA GLN A 321 33.77 -13.53 8.48
C GLN A 321 33.76 -14.91 9.12
N ALA A 322 32.62 -15.60 9.15
CA ALA A 322 32.50 -16.95 9.69
C ALA A 322 33.31 -17.97 8.88
N ILE A 323 33.27 -17.91 7.55
CA ILE A 323 34.05 -18.82 6.69
C ILE A 323 35.55 -18.62 6.93
N VAL A 324 36.02 -17.37 7.05
CA VAL A 324 37.43 -17.09 7.35
C VAL A 324 37.82 -17.63 8.74
N ALA A 325 37.00 -17.38 9.76
CA ALA A 325 37.27 -17.79 11.13
C ALA A 325 37.31 -19.31 11.36
N VAL A 326 36.59 -20.09 10.54
CA VAL A 326 36.57 -21.56 10.63
C VAL A 326 37.72 -22.21 9.85
N ASN A 327 38.33 -21.48 8.92
CA ASN A 327 39.40 -21.99 8.07
C ASN A 327 40.81 -21.53 8.46
N GLY A 328 40.92 -20.38 9.14
CA GLY A 328 42.16 -19.93 9.77
C GLY A 328 42.44 -20.68 11.06
#